data_AF-A0A2K3KZU8-F1
#
_entry.id   AF-A0A2K3KZU8-F1
#
_cell.length_a   1.000
_cell.length_b   1.000
_cell.length_c   1.000
_cell.angle_alpha   90.00
_cell.angle_beta   90.00
_cell.angle_gamma   90.00
#
_symmetry.space_group_name_H-M   'P 1'
#
loop_
_entity.id
_entity.type
_entity.pdbx_description
1 polymer ?
#
loop_
_entity_poly.entity_id
_entity_poly.type
_entity_poly.pdbx_seq_one_letter_code
_entity_poly.pdbx_strand_id
1 'polypeptide(L)'
;VQDLHSITPDYFLEIGGAVIHPLSYQQARNFRFHCGLVYVAEPGDKFLEARVPRHAIIKKFAWEEISCLEKLISVLSKLSWGVQVPLEYISHVDRHQRKLVMVTVDCHEWHAPPQIYTRDDSTGLWIAKPAFQPDSPSECESSI
;
A
#
# COMPACT_ATOMS: atom_id res chain seq x y z
N VAL A 1 -3.18 13.29 25.96
CA VAL A 1 -4.16 12.95 24.90
C VAL A 1 -3.43 13.15 23.58
N GLN A 2 -3.23 12.10 22.78
CA GLN A 2 -2.62 12.23 21.45
C GLN A 2 -3.63 12.87 20.49
N ASP A 3 -3.15 13.76 19.61
CA ASP A 3 -3.99 14.49 18.65
C ASP A 3 -4.79 13.54 17.76
N LEU A 4 -6.12 13.67 17.77
CA LEU A 4 -7.03 12.81 17.00
C LEU A 4 -6.82 12.94 15.48
N HIS A 5 -6.37 14.11 15.05
CA HIS A 5 -6.03 14.39 13.66
C HIS A 5 -4.77 13.64 13.20
N SER A 6 -3.80 13.44 14.10
CA SER A 6 -2.53 12.77 13.78
C SER A 6 -2.67 11.25 13.57
N ILE A 7 -3.79 10.64 13.97
CA ILE A 7 -4.06 9.20 13.82
C ILE A 7 -5.11 8.89 12.74
N THR A 8 -5.69 9.93 12.13
CA THR A 8 -6.60 9.76 10.99
C THR A 8 -5.74 9.73 9.73
N PRO A 9 -5.80 8.66 8.93
CA PRO A 9 -5.01 8.61 7.71
C PRO A 9 -5.48 9.70 6.75
N ASP A 10 -4.57 10.59 6.39
CA ASP A 10 -4.75 11.67 5.43
C ASP A 10 -4.30 11.26 4.03
N TYR A 11 -3.79 10.04 3.85
CA TYR A 11 -3.38 9.51 2.56
C TYR A 11 -3.68 8.03 2.37
N PHE A 12 -3.78 7.61 1.10
CA PHE A 12 -3.88 6.21 0.69
C PHE A 12 -3.10 5.96 -0.61
N LEU A 13 -2.68 4.72 -0.80
CA LEU A 13 -2.02 4.21 -1.99
C LEU A 13 -3.05 3.48 -2.87
N GLU A 14 -3.15 3.87 -4.13
CA GLU A 14 -3.89 3.17 -5.17
C GLU A 14 -2.91 2.47 -6.11
N ILE A 15 -3.11 1.17 -6.34
CA ILE A 15 -2.18 0.33 -7.10
C ILE A 15 -2.92 -0.81 -7.81
N GLY A 16 -3.09 -0.71 -9.14
CA GLY A 16 -3.78 -1.74 -9.92
C GLY A 16 -5.22 -2.04 -9.45
N GLY A 17 -5.96 -1.00 -9.04
CA GLY A 17 -7.31 -1.11 -8.47
C GLY A 17 -7.34 -1.52 -6.98
N ALA A 18 -6.19 -1.79 -6.37
CA ALA A 18 -6.09 -1.99 -4.94
C ALA A 18 -6.02 -0.64 -4.22
N VAL A 19 -6.74 -0.50 -3.11
CA VAL A 19 -6.72 0.67 -2.24
C VAL A 19 -6.15 0.25 -0.89
N ILE A 20 -5.00 0.81 -0.54
CA ILE A 20 -4.25 0.48 0.68
C ILE A 20 -4.04 1.77 1.46
N HIS A 21 -4.39 1.78 2.75
CA HIS A 21 -4.22 2.96 3.59
C HIS A 21 -3.72 2.58 4.99
N PRO A 22 -3.18 3.52 5.77
CA PRO A 22 -2.88 3.30 7.18
C PRO A 22 -4.18 3.00 7.94
N LEU A 23 -4.15 2.07 8.89
CA LEU A 23 -5.33 1.66 9.63
C LEU A 23 -5.84 2.82 10.49
N SER A 24 -7.05 3.29 10.19
CA SER A 24 -7.65 4.42 10.90
C SER A 24 -8.04 4.03 12.32
N TYR A 25 -8.17 5.03 13.20
CA TYR A 25 -8.62 4.82 14.58
C TYR A 25 -9.93 4.02 14.68
N GLN A 26 -10.90 4.31 13.82
CA GLN A 26 -12.19 3.62 13.83
C GLN A 26 -12.05 2.14 13.45
N GLN A 27 -11.26 1.83 12.43
CA GLN A 27 -11.03 0.45 12.03
C GLN A 27 -10.13 -0.30 13.00
N ALA A 28 -9.10 0.36 13.53
CA ALA A 28 -8.25 -0.15 14.59
C ALA A 28 -9.07 -0.57 15.81
N ARG A 29 -10.05 0.25 16.22
CA ARG A 29 -11.01 -0.09 17.28
C ARG A 29 -11.88 -1.29 16.90
N ASN A 30 -12.45 -1.31 15.70
CA ASN A 30 -13.32 -2.40 15.25
C ASN A 30 -12.60 -3.76 15.20
N PHE A 31 -11.36 -3.76 14.70
CA PHE A 31 -10.58 -4.98 14.51
C PHE A 31 -9.63 -5.29 15.68
N ARG A 32 -9.56 -4.41 16.70
CA ARG A 32 -8.66 -4.48 17.86
C ARG A 32 -7.18 -4.56 17.47
N PHE A 33 -6.77 -3.72 16.52
CA PHE A 33 -5.38 -3.55 16.10
C PHE A 33 -4.83 -2.17 16.48
N HIS A 34 -3.52 -2.00 16.34
CA HIS A 34 -2.87 -0.70 16.49
C HIS A 34 -3.15 0.17 15.25
N CYS A 35 -3.31 1.47 15.46
CA CYS A 35 -3.47 2.44 14.36
C CYS A 35 -2.19 2.50 13.50
N GLY A 36 -2.32 2.92 12.25
CA GLY A 36 -1.18 3.15 11.34
C GLY A 36 -0.61 1.90 10.67
N LEU A 37 -1.12 0.70 11.00
CA LEU A 37 -0.77 -0.52 10.27
C LEU A 37 -1.26 -0.47 8.83
N VAL A 38 -0.60 -1.20 7.93
CA VAL A 38 -0.98 -1.23 6.52
C VAL A 38 -2.25 -2.05 6.32
N TYR A 39 -3.32 -1.40 5.89
CA TYR A 39 -4.64 -1.97 5.73
C TYR A 39 -5.07 -1.97 4.27
N VAL A 40 -5.52 -3.13 3.79
CA VAL A 40 -6.05 -3.32 2.43
C VAL A 40 -7.56 -3.09 2.47
N ALA A 41 -7.99 -1.92 2.03
CA ALA A 41 -9.41 -1.57 1.93
C ALA A 41 -10.06 -2.27 0.75
N GLU A 42 -9.40 -2.23 -0.41
CA GLU A 42 -9.77 -2.96 -1.61
C GLU A 42 -8.55 -3.71 -2.13
N PRO A 43 -8.63 -5.03 -2.38
CA PRO A 43 -7.49 -5.78 -2.90
C PRO A 43 -7.23 -5.50 -4.39
N GLY A 44 -8.22 -5.00 -5.15
CA GLY A 44 -8.11 -4.95 -6.61
C GLY A 44 -7.88 -6.33 -7.22
N ASP A 45 -7.54 -6.38 -8.50
CA ASP A 45 -7.47 -7.65 -9.23
C ASP A 45 -6.27 -8.49 -8.78
N LYS A 46 -5.09 -7.88 -8.68
CA LYS A 46 -3.83 -8.60 -8.41
C LYS A 46 -3.73 -9.14 -6.98
N PHE A 47 -4.19 -8.42 -5.97
CA PHE A 47 -4.19 -8.97 -4.62
C PHE A 47 -5.30 -10.01 -4.44
N LEU A 48 -6.43 -9.88 -5.15
CA LEU A 48 -7.47 -10.90 -5.15
C LEU A 48 -6.98 -12.21 -5.79
N GLU A 49 -6.25 -12.12 -6.90
CA GLU A 49 -5.57 -13.25 -7.55
C GLU A 49 -4.59 -13.94 -6.58
N ALA A 50 -3.84 -13.14 -5.81
CA ALA A 50 -2.95 -13.63 -4.75
C ALA A 50 -3.69 -14.12 -3.48
N ARG A 51 -5.02 -14.20 -3.49
CA ARG A 51 -5.88 -14.67 -2.39
C ARG A 51 -5.76 -13.82 -1.12
N VAL A 52 -5.49 -12.53 -1.28
CA VAL A 52 -5.55 -11.54 -0.20
C VAL A 52 -6.99 -11.04 -0.10
N PRO A 53 -7.68 -11.27 1.02
CA PRO A 53 -9.05 -10.82 1.19
C PRO A 53 -9.10 -9.30 1.44
N ARG A 54 -10.29 -8.75 1.26
CA ARG A 54 -10.63 -7.41 1.77
C ARG A 54 -10.41 -7.34 3.29
N HIS A 55 -10.00 -6.17 3.77
CA HIS A 55 -9.72 -5.91 5.18
C HIS A 55 -8.53 -6.71 5.74
N ALA A 56 -7.58 -7.08 4.87
CA ALA A 56 -6.33 -7.69 5.30
C ALA A 56 -5.38 -6.63 5.87
N ILE A 57 -4.60 -7.02 6.88
CA ILE A 57 -3.53 -6.20 7.45
C ILE A 57 -2.20 -6.81 7.05
N ILE A 58 -1.41 -6.05 6.30
CA ILE A 58 -0.09 -6.49 5.85
C ILE A 58 0.89 -6.41 7.03
N LYS A 59 1.69 -7.47 7.20
CA LYS A 59 2.71 -7.58 8.26
C LYS A 59 4.12 -7.68 7.71
N LYS A 60 4.30 -8.49 6.66
CA LYS A 60 5.58 -8.58 5.97
C LYS A 60 5.37 -8.57 4.47
N PHE A 61 6.33 -7.97 3.77
CA PHE A 61 6.32 -7.92 2.32
C PHE A 61 7.76 -8.02 1.82
N ALA A 62 8.01 -8.92 0.86
CA ALA A 62 9.35 -9.19 0.34
C ALA A 62 10.40 -9.48 1.44
N TRP A 63 10.00 -10.25 2.47
CA TRP A 63 10.80 -10.58 3.66
C TRP A 63 11.09 -9.41 4.63
N GLU A 64 10.60 -8.20 4.34
CA GLU A 64 10.73 -7.04 5.22
C GLU A 64 9.49 -6.85 6.10
N GLU A 65 9.68 -6.42 7.35
CA GLU A 65 8.56 -6.10 8.24
C GLU A 65 7.97 -4.72 7.93
N ILE A 66 6.67 -4.73 7.59
CA ILE A 66 5.95 -3.53 7.20
C ILE A 66 5.14 -3.02 8.39
N SER A 67 5.67 -1.98 9.04
CA SER A 67 5.00 -1.34 10.18
C SER A 67 4.08 -0.18 9.79
N CYS A 68 4.28 0.41 8.61
CA CYS A 68 3.57 1.59 8.12
C CYS A 68 3.55 1.60 6.58
N LEU A 69 2.71 2.46 5.97
CA LEU A 69 2.49 2.46 4.53
C LEU A 69 3.73 2.95 3.75
N GLU A 70 4.49 3.88 4.32
CA GLU A 70 5.70 4.43 3.71
C GLU A 70 6.77 3.35 3.49
N LYS A 71 6.88 2.40 4.42
CA LYS A 71 7.75 1.23 4.26
C LYS A 71 7.27 0.32 3.14
N LEU A 72 5.96 0.10 3.02
CA LEU A 72 5.42 -0.68 1.90
C LEU A 72 5.77 -0.02 0.56
N ILE A 73 5.57 1.28 0.44
CA ILE A 73 5.89 2.05 -0.77
C ILE A 73 7.39 1.96 -1.08
N SER A 74 8.24 2.09 -0.06
CA SER A 74 9.70 2.01 -0.20
C SER A 74 10.19 0.61 -0.61
N VAL A 75 9.50 -0.46 -0.18
CA VAL A 75 9.81 -1.82 -0.62
C VAL A 75 9.30 -2.02 -2.05
N LEU A 76 8.07 -1.61 -2.35
CA LEU A 76 7.51 -1.66 -3.70
C LEU A 76 8.38 -0.92 -4.73
N SER A 77 8.96 0.22 -4.38
CA SER A 77 9.84 0.98 -5.28
C SER A 77 11.18 0.30 -5.57
N LYS A 78 11.62 -0.66 -4.74
CA LYS A 78 12.87 -1.41 -4.93
C LYS A 78 12.68 -2.70 -5.72
N LEU A 79 11.45 -3.18 -5.84
CA LEU A 79 11.17 -4.44 -6.50
C LEU A 79 11.25 -4.29 -8.01
N SER A 80 11.91 -5.26 -8.66
CA SER A 80 11.93 -5.33 -10.11
C SER A 80 10.60 -5.88 -10.66
N TRP A 81 10.32 -5.53 -11.90
CA TRP A 81 9.07 -5.89 -12.58
C TRP A 81 8.90 -7.41 -12.73
N GLY A 82 7.65 -7.88 -12.60
CA GLY A 82 7.26 -9.27 -12.81
C GLY A 82 7.71 -10.24 -11.71
N VAL A 83 8.26 -9.73 -10.60
CA VAL A 83 8.75 -10.57 -9.51
C VAL A 83 7.59 -11.02 -8.62
N GLN A 84 7.58 -12.31 -8.29
CA GLN A 84 6.72 -12.86 -7.26
C GLN A 84 7.37 -12.67 -5.90
N VAL A 85 6.71 -11.92 -5.02
CA VAL A 85 7.19 -11.65 -3.67
C VAL A 85 6.26 -12.26 -2.63
N PRO A 86 6.83 -12.78 -1.52
CA PRO A 86 6.02 -13.23 -0.40
C PRO A 86 5.39 -12.03 0.32
N LEU A 87 4.09 -12.15 0.57
CA LEU A 87 3.29 -11.24 1.38
C LEU A 87 2.73 -12.03 2.57
N GLU A 88 3.07 -11.60 3.78
CA GLU A 88 2.39 -12.05 5.00
C GLU A 88 1.31 -11.05 5.39
N TYR A 89 0.08 -11.54 5.52
CA TYR A 89 -1.03 -10.75 6.02
C TYR A 89 -1.78 -11.47 7.15
N ILE A 90 -2.54 -10.69 7.89
CA ILE A 90 -3.50 -11.17 8.89
C ILE A 90 -4.89 -10.73 8.44
N SER A 91 -5.86 -11.64 8.50
CA SER A 91 -7.26 -11.29 8.20
C SER A 91 -7.94 -10.75 9.45
N HIS A 92 -8.91 -9.84 9.26
CA HIS A 92 -9.75 -9.38 10.37
C HIS A 92 -10.52 -10.53 11.05
N VAL A 93 -10.85 -11.60 10.32
CA VAL A 93 -11.58 -12.77 10.85
C VAL A 93 -10.66 -13.66 11.70
N ASP A 94 -9.41 -13.81 11.26
CA ASP A 94 -8.42 -14.65 11.92
C ASP A 94 -7.15 -13.85 12.19
N ARG A 95 -7.17 -13.16 13.33
CA ARG A 95 -6.11 -12.27 13.78
C ARG A 95 -4.86 -12.99 14.30
N HIS A 96 -4.98 -14.29 14.58
CA HIS A 96 -3.92 -15.08 15.20
C HIS A 96 -3.10 -15.84 14.16
N GLN A 97 -3.70 -16.16 13.01
CA GLN A 97 -3.01 -16.81 11.91
C GLN A 97 -2.45 -15.79 10.93
N ARG A 98 -1.12 -15.84 10.74
CA ARG A 98 -0.45 -15.17 9.62
C ARG A 98 -0.59 -16.05 8.40
N LYS A 99 -1.09 -15.48 7.32
CA LYS A 99 -1.18 -16.15 6.02
C LYS A 99 -0.08 -15.62 5.13
N LEU A 100 0.71 -16.54 4.58
CA LEU A 100 1.75 -16.25 3.60
C LEU A 100 1.21 -16.56 2.21
N VAL A 101 1.26 -15.58 1.31
CA VAL A 101 0.86 -15.73 -0.09
C VAL A 101 1.93 -15.13 -0.99
N MET A 102 2.00 -15.60 -2.24
CA MET A 102 2.88 -15.02 -3.25
C MET A 102 2.08 -14.02 -4.06
N VAL A 103 2.57 -12.78 -4.14
CA VAL A 103 1.97 -11.71 -4.93
C VAL A 103 2.89 -11.40 -6.08
N THR A 104 2.37 -11.42 -7.30
CA THR A 104 3.10 -10.95 -8.49
C THR A 104 3.03 -9.43 -8.54
N VAL A 105 4.19 -8.77 -8.46
CA VAL A 105 4.30 -7.32 -8.62
C VAL A 105 4.56 -7.04 -10.10
N ASP A 106 3.48 -6.85 -10.85
CA ASP A 106 3.54 -6.43 -12.25
C ASP A 106 3.07 -4.98 -12.38
N CYS A 107 4.02 -4.04 -12.33
CA CYS A 107 3.73 -2.62 -12.41
C CYS A 107 3.30 -2.15 -13.81
N HIS A 108 3.56 -2.93 -14.86
CA HIS A 108 3.28 -2.55 -16.25
C HIS A 108 1.87 -2.99 -16.70
N GLU A 109 1.31 -4.02 -16.05
CA GLU A 109 -0.05 -4.49 -16.30
C GLU A 109 -1.11 -3.78 -15.43
N TRP A 110 -0.68 -2.89 -14.51
CA TRP A 110 -1.62 -2.04 -13.80
C TRP A 110 -2.17 -0.97 -14.73
N HIS A 111 -3.50 -0.97 -14.90
CA HIS A 111 -4.21 -0.02 -15.76
C HIS A 111 -3.89 1.47 -15.45
N ALA A 112 -3.38 1.76 -14.25
CA ALA A 112 -2.87 3.07 -13.86
C ALA A 112 -1.56 2.92 -13.08
N PRO A 113 -0.60 3.86 -13.24
CA PRO A 113 0.60 3.89 -12.42
C PRO A 113 0.20 4.07 -10.95
N PRO A 114 0.99 3.56 -9.99
CA PRO A 114 0.62 3.67 -8.58
C PRO A 114 0.59 5.12 -8.13
N GLN A 115 -0.47 5.50 -7.43
CA GLN A 115 -0.72 6.87 -6.99
C GLN A 115 -0.92 6.92 -5.49
N ILE A 116 -0.37 7.93 -4.86
CA ILE A 116 -0.66 8.31 -3.48
C ILE A 116 -1.64 9.48 -3.55
N TYR A 117 -2.80 9.30 -2.95
CA TYR A 117 -3.77 10.37 -2.76
C TYR A 117 -3.58 10.93 -1.37
N THR A 118 -3.45 12.24 -1.26
CA THR A 118 -3.39 12.95 0.02
C THR A 118 -4.54 13.94 0.08
N ARG A 119 -5.26 13.97 1.21
CA ARG A 119 -6.33 14.94 1.44
C ARG A 119 -5.71 16.31 1.73
N ASP A 120 -6.14 17.31 0.98
CA ASP A 120 -5.86 18.70 1.29
C ASP A 120 -6.95 19.22 2.22
N ASP A 121 -6.59 19.48 3.48
CA ASP A 121 -7.53 19.97 4.49
C ASP A 121 -8.03 21.40 4.23
N SER A 122 -7.34 22.17 3.38
CA SER A 122 -7.75 23.54 3.04
C SER A 122 -8.84 23.57 1.95
N THR A 123 -8.76 22.65 0.99
CA THR A 123 -9.72 22.55 -0.12
C THR A 123 -10.76 21.43 0.09
N GLY A 124 -10.48 20.47 0.96
CA GLY A 124 -11.28 19.27 1.17
C GLY A 124 -11.16 18.23 0.04
N LEU A 125 -10.31 18.47 -0.95
CA LEU A 125 -10.12 17.61 -2.12
C LEU A 125 -8.96 16.64 -1.91
N TRP A 126 -8.97 15.54 -2.69
CA TRP A 126 -7.87 14.58 -2.72
C TRP A 126 -6.94 14.90 -3.90
N ILE A 127 -5.65 15.04 -3.60
CA ILE A 127 -4.62 15.33 -4.59
C ILE A 127 -3.84 14.05 -4.87
N ALA A 128 -3.86 13.58 -6.11
CA ALA A 128 -3.10 12.43 -6.57
C ALA A 128 -1.66 12.82 -6.90
N LYS A 129 -0.70 12.05 -6.40
CA LYS A 129 0.73 12.14 -6.74
C LYS A 129 1.24 10.76 -7.14
N PRO A 130 2.18 10.65 -8.10
CA PRO A 130 2.78 9.37 -8.41
C PRO A 130 3.50 8.81 -7.17
N ALA A 131 3.28 7.53 -6.86
CA ALA A 131 3.86 6.88 -5.69
C ALA A 131 5.35 6.59 -5.85
N PHE A 132 5.78 6.38 -7.09
CA PHE A 132 7.17 6.21 -7.47
C PHE A 132 7.63 7.48 -8.16
N GLN A 133 8.80 8.00 -7.78
CA GLN A 133 9.41 9.04 -8.61
C GLN A 133 9.72 8.40 -9.97
N PRO A 134 9.33 9.03 -11.09
CA PRO A 134 9.90 8.64 -12.37
C PRO A 134 11.41 8.87 -12.23
N ASP A 135 12.21 7.84 -12.45
CA ASP A 135 13.64 8.04 -12.66
C ASP A 135 13.76 9.15 -13.71
N SER A 136 14.40 10.25 -13.34
CA SER A 136 14.70 11.34 -14.27
C SER A 136 15.28 10.71 -15.53
N PRO A 137 14.78 11.00 -16.74
CA PRO A 137 15.45 10.54 -17.94
C PRO A 137 16.84 11.16 -17.91
N SER A 138 17.87 10.35 -17.67
CA SER A 138 19.24 10.74 -17.96
C SER A 138 19.25 11.10 -19.44
N GLU A 139 19.39 12.39 -19.74
CA GLU A 139 19.66 12.88 -21.08
C GLU A 139 20.93 12.17 -21.58
N CYS A 140 20.75 11.09 -22.35
CA CYS A 140 21.80 10.63 -23.24
C CYS A 140 21.89 11.66 -24.36
N GLU A 141 22.75 12.66 -24.14
CA GLU A 141 23.18 13.60 -25.18
C GLU A 141 23.53 12.82 -26.44
N SER A 142 22.77 13.12 -27.48
CA SER A 142 23.07 12.74 -28.85
C SER A 142 24.28 13.57 -29.28
N SER A 143 25.41 12.92 -29.53
CA SER A 143 26.51 13.52 -30.31
C SER A 143 26.91 12.55 -31.40
N ILE A 144 26.42 12.84 -32.60
CA ILE A 144 27.02 12.44 -33.88
C ILE A 144 27.87 13.63 -34.34
#